data_AF-A0A1X1CNV7-F1
#
_entry.id   AF-A0A1X1CNV7-F1
#
_cell.length_a   1.000
_cell.length_b   1.000
_cell.length_c   1.000
_cell.angle_alpha   90.00
_cell.angle_beta   90.00
_cell.angle_gamma   90.00
#
_symmetry.space_group_name_H-M   'P 1'
#
loop_
_entity.id
_entity.type
_entity.pdbx_description
1 polymer ?
#
loop_
_entity_poly.entity_id
_entity_poly.type
_entity_poly.pdbx_seq_one_letter_code
_entity_poly.pdbx_strand_id
1 'polypeptide(L)'
;MAIHNVLKTIYINNDHDEFLRYEIVGDENDDVSYAMAFVEVKVEHEGFSFSVWSKLDNITLDHLSPKRTGFQTEVRTAPYPGKTISSAIDECKKHRARWSR
;
A
#
# COMPACT_ATOMS: atom_id res chain seq x y z
N MET A 1 12.29 5.65 -18.25
CA MET A 1 11.99 4.66 -17.20
C MET A 1 11.60 5.45 -15.97
N ALA A 2 10.35 5.34 -15.51
CA ALA A 2 9.97 5.95 -14.23
C ALA A 2 10.69 5.17 -13.13
N ILE A 3 11.65 5.81 -12.47
CA ILE A 3 12.28 5.25 -11.28
C ILE A 3 11.25 5.42 -10.17
N HIS A 4 10.62 4.31 -9.79
CA HIS A 4 9.69 4.28 -8.69
C HIS A 4 10.48 4.12 -7.40
N ASN A 5 10.43 5.12 -6.53
CA ASN A 5 11.11 5.13 -5.25
C ASN A 5 10.13 4.70 -4.14
N VAL A 6 10.67 4.01 -3.13
CA VAL A 6 9.94 3.81 -1.87
C VAL A 6 9.95 5.15 -1.13
N LEU A 7 8.83 5.85 -1.18
CA LEU A 7 8.66 7.14 -0.51
C LEU A 7 8.58 6.96 1.00
N LYS A 8 7.92 5.88 1.43
CA LYS A 8 7.74 5.59 2.86
C LYS A 8 7.51 4.12 3.11
N THR A 9 8.11 3.60 4.18
CA THR A 9 7.77 2.29 4.73
C THR A 9 7.02 2.49 6.04
N ILE A 10 5.90 1.78 6.21
CA ILE A 10 5.12 1.77 7.46
C ILE A 10 4.87 0.33 7.89
N TYR A 11 4.66 0.15 9.19
CA TYR A 11 4.31 -1.13 9.80
C TYR A 11 2.96 -0.95 10.50
N ILE A 12 2.01 -1.85 10.23
CA ILE A 12 0.68 -1.80 10.85
C ILE A 12 0.39 -3.15 11.48
N ASN A 13 0.24 -3.17 12.80
CA ASN A 13 -0.16 -4.35 13.57
C ASN A 13 -1.68 -4.54 13.60
N ASN A 14 -2.13 -5.70 14.08
CA ASN A 14 -3.46 -5.89 14.66
C ASN A 14 -3.37 -6.08 16.18
N ASP A 15 -4.53 -6.30 16.79
CA ASP A 15 -4.67 -6.63 18.22
C ASP A 15 -4.01 -7.97 18.61
N HIS A 16 -3.58 -8.78 17.64
CA HIS A 16 -2.88 -10.06 17.83
C HIS A 16 -1.36 -9.94 17.61
N ASP A 17 -0.83 -8.72 17.55
CA ASP A 17 0.60 -8.43 17.34
C ASP A 17 1.17 -8.96 16.00
N GLU A 18 0.31 -9.18 15.00
CA GLU A 18 0.73 -9.53 13.65
C GLU A 18 0.92 -8.27 12.80
N PHE A 19 2.14 -8.09 12.28
CA PHE A 19 2.52 -6.92 11.50
C PHE A 19 2.42 -7.18 10.00
N LEU A 20 1.86 -6.20 9.28
CA LEU A 20 2.10 -6.05 7.86
C LEU A 20 3.01 -4.85 7.62
N ARG A 21 4.05 -5.07 6.82
CA ARG A 21 4.91 -4.01 6.29
C ARG A 21 4.29 -3.49 5.00
N TYR A 22 4.18 -2.18 4.87
CA TYR A 22 3.74 -1.53 3.64
C TYR A 22 4.83 -0.61 3.11
N GLU A 23 5.12 -0.73 1.83
CA GLU A 23 6.00 0.18 1.11
C GLU A 23 5.16 1.03 0.16
N ILE A 24 5.12 2.33 0.44
CA ILE A 24 4.43 3.32 -0.39
C ILE A 24 5.41 3.74 -1.49
N VAL A 25 5.01 3.51 -2.73
CA VAL A 25 5.83 3.69 -3.90
C VAL A 25 5.31 4.87 -4.72
N GLY A 26 6.21 5.74 -5.15
CA GLY A 26 5.86 6.91 -5.96
C GLY A 26 7.06 7.46 -6.73
N ASP A 27 6.95 8.70 -7.20
CA ASP A 27 7.99 9.39 -7.95
C ASP A 27 8.72 10.44 -7.09
N GLU A 28 9.71 11.12 -7.68
CA GLU A 28 10.50 12.17 -7.01
C GLU A 28 9.70 13.43 -6.63
N ASN A 29 8.46 13.56 -7.13
CA ASN A 29 7.56 14.67 -6.81
C ASN A 29 6.57 14.30 -5.69
N ASP A 30 6.82 13.19 -4.98
CA ASP A 30 5.93 12.61 -3.98
C ASP A 30 4.54 12.21 -4.53
N ASP A 31 4.39 12.01 -5.84
CA ASP A 31 3.15 11.47 -6.42
C ASP A 31 3.09 9.96 -6.17
N VAL A 32 2.15 9.54 -5.32
CA VAL A 32 2.05 8.14 -4.91
C VAL A 32 1.44 7.31 -6.02
N SER A 33 2.15 6.29 -6.49
CA SER A 33 1.66 5.39 -7.53
C SER A 33 0.82 4.24 -6.95
N TYR A 34 1.38 3.49 -6.00
CA TYR A 34 0.76 2.33 -5.37
C TYR A 34 1.46 2.02 -4.03
N ALA A 35 0.90 1.10 -3.24
CA ALA A 35 1.58 0.57 -2.06
C ALA A 35 1.73 -0.95 -2.16
N MET A 36 2.83 -1.51 -1.68
CA MET A 36 3.06 -2.95 -1.61
C MET A 36 2.91 -3.42 -0.17
N ALA A 37 2.14 -4.48 0.05
CA ALA A 37 1.98 -5.12 1.34
C ALA A 37 2.90 -6.35 1.45
N PHE A 38 3.52 -6.53 2.60
CA PHE A 38 4.40 -7.66 2.92
C PHE A 38 4.03 -8.25 4.27
N VAL A 39 4.15 -9.57 4.37
CA VAL A 39 3.93 -10.36 5.59
C VAL A 39 5.22 -11.06 5.97
N GLU A 40 5.49 -11.16 7.27
CA GLU A 40 6.63 -11.94 7.76
C GLU A 40 6.28 -13.43 7.70
N VAL A 41 7.12 -14.22 7.02
CA VAL A 41 7.00 -15.66 6.96
C VAL A 41 8.29 -16.30 7.48
N LYS A 42 8.13 -17.36 8.27
CA LYS A 42 9.25 -18.20 8.68
C LYS A 42 9.48 -19.25 7.61
N VAL A 43 10.71 -19.34 7.13
CA VAL A 43 11.16 -20.34 6.17
C VAL A 43 12.20 -21.21 6.86
N GLU A 44 12.03 -22.52 6.74
CA GLU A 44 13.00 -23.51 7.21
C GLU A 44 13.81 -24.01 6.02
N HIS A 45 15.14 -23.91 6.12
CA HIS A 45 16.05 -24.49 5.14
C HIS A 45 17.23 -25.12 5.87
N GLU A 46 17.51 -26.39 5.57
CA GLU A 46 18.66 -27.13 6.14
C GLU A 46 18.74 -27.09 7.68
N GLY A 47 17.58 -27.07 8.36
CA GLY A 47 17.51 -27.01 9.82
C GLY A 47 17.66 -25.61 10.43
N PHE A 48 17.81 -24.57 9.60
CA PHE A 48 17.78 -23.17 10.02
C PHE A 48 16.42 -22.55 9.73
N SER A 49 15.84 -21.88 10.74
CA SER A 49 14.64 -21.06 10.60
C SER A 49 15.03 -19.60 10.43
N PHE A 50 14.63 -18.98 9.33
CA PHE A 50 14.81 -17.55 9.07
C PHE A 50 13.47 -16.87 8.78
N SER A 51 13.30 -15.67 9.29
CA SER A 51 12.15 -14.80 8.97
C SER A 51 12.46 -13.97 7.73
N VAL A 52 11.56 -14.01 6.74
CA VAL A 52 11.64 -13.17 5.53
C VAL A 52 10.34 -12.43 5.30
N TRP A 53 10.45 -11.27 4.65
CA TRP A 53 9.28 -10.51 4.19
C TRP A 53 8.83 -11.08 2.84
N SER A 54 7.67 -11.72 2.82
CA SER A 54 7.03 -12.16 1.60
C SER A 54 6.06 -11.11 1.10
N LYS A 55 6.08 -10.82 -0.21
CA LYS A 55 5.12 -9.91 -0.83
C LYS A 55 3.74 -10.54 -0.81
N LEU A 56 2.78 -9.82 -0.25
CA LEU A 56 1.39 -10.23 -0.11
C LEU A 56 0.52 -9.68 -1.24
N ASP A 57 0.52 -8.36 -1.42
CA ASP A 57 -0.39 -7.69 -2.37
C ASP A 57 0.14 -6.33 -2.86
N ASN A 58 -0.46 -5.81 -3.93
CA ASN A 58 -0.30 -4.44 -4.43
C ASN A 58 -1.62 -3.66 -4.23
N ILE A 59 -1.59 -2.64 -3.38
CA ILE A 59 -2.72 -1.72 -3.18
C ILE A 59 -2.67 -0.63 -4.26
N THR A 60 -3.66 -0.65 -5.14
CA THR A 60 -3.84 0.39 -6.17
C THR A 60 -4.52 1.62 -5.57
N LEU A 61 -4.11 2.80 -6.02
CA LEU A 61 -4.60 4.10 -5.51
C LEU A 61 -5.36 4.91 -6.56
N ASP A 62 -5.71 4.30 -7.70
CA ASP A 62 -6.33 4.98 -8.84
C ASP A 62 -7.69 5.60 -8.51
N HIS A 63 -8.40 5.07 -7.52
CA HIS A 63 -9.68 5.62 -7.03
C HIS A 63 -9.53 6.92 -6.24
N LEU A 64 -8.30 7.26 -5.80
CA LEU A 64 -8.02 8.48 -5.05
C LEU A 64 -7.90 9.72 -5.94
N SER A 65 -7.77 9.54 -7.25
CA SER A 65 -7.71 10.62 -8.24
C SER A 65 -8.85 10.49 -9.25
N PRO A 66 -9.32 11.63 -9.81
CA PRO A 66 -10.30 11.59 -10.88
C PRO A 66 -9.73 10.86 -12.10
N LYS A 67 -10.55 10.06 -12.77
CA LYS A 67 -10.19 9.49 -14.08
C LYS A 67 -10.00 10.65 -15.05
N ARG A 68 -8.77 10.83 -15.55
CA ARG A 68 -8.39 11.95 -16.44
C ARG A 68 -8.90 11.80 -17.89
N THR A 69 -9.85 10.90 -18.17
CA THR A 69 -10.29 10.60 -19.54
C THR A 69 -11.81 10.59 -19.70
N GLY A 70 -12.26 11.23 -20.78
CA GLY A 70 -13.66 11.18 -21.25
C GLY A 70 -14.58 12.27 -20.69
N PHE A 71 -15.87 12.11 -21.00
CA PHE A 71 -16.94 12.90 -20.41
C PHE A 71 -17.11 12.55 -18.93
N GLN A 72 -17.58 13.51 -18.13
CA GLN A 72 -17.86 13.30 -16.72
C GLN A 72 -18.85 12.13 -16.52
N THR A 73 -18.39 11.03 -15.92
CA THR A 73 -19.20 9.83 -15.66
C THR A 73 -19.81 9.81 -14.26
N GLU A 74 -19.27 10.60 -13.33
CA GLU A 74 -19.74 10.69 -11.95
C GLU A 74 -19.73 12.13 -11.43
N VAL A 75 -20.73 12.47 -10.62
CA VAL A 75 -20.80 13.74 -9.88
C VAL A 75 -20.55 13.42 -8.41
N ARG A 76 -19.43 13.87 -7.85
CA ARG A 76 -19.11 13.74 -6.43
C ARG A 76 -19.37 15.06 -5.72
N THR A 77 -19.97 14.98 -4.54
CA THR A 77 -20.20 16.15 -3.66
C THR A 77 -18.96 16.53 -2.85
N ALA A 78 -18.01 15.60 -2.69
CA ALA A 78 -16.76 15.80 -1.96
C ALA A 78 -15.55 15.81 -2.92
N PRO A 79 -14.49 16.59 -2.61
CA PRO A 79 -13.27 16.59 -3.40
C PRO A 79 -12.55 15.24 -3.34
N TYR A 80 -11.79 14.92 -4.39
CA TYR A 80 -10.91 13.75 -4.36
C TYR A 80 -9.80 13.98 -3.33
N PRO A 81 -9.47 12.96 -2.51
CA PRO A 81 -8.40 13.06 -1.53
C PRO A 81 -7.02 13.23 -2.17
N GLY A 82 -6.87 12.88 -3.46
CA GLY A 82 -5.59 12.91 -4.18
C GLY A 82 -4.68 11.75 -3.78
N LYS A 83 -3.66 11.48 -4.60
CA LYS A 83 -2.66 10.42 -4.35
C LYS A 83 -1.51 10.94 -3.49
N THR A 84 -1.79 11.21 -2.22
CA THR A 84 -0.78 11.67 -1.24
C THR A 84 -0.32 10.53 -0.33
N ILE A 85 0.84 10.67 0.32
CA ILE A 85 1.33 9.69 1.31
C ILE A 85 0.28 9.44 2.40
N SER A 86 -0.40 10.47 2.90
CA SER A 86 -1.45 10.33 3.92
C SER A 86 -2.62 9.48 3.42
N SER A 87 -3.12 9.76 2.22
CA SER A 87 -4.21 8.99 1.61
C SER A 87 -3.81 7.53 1.36
N ALA A 88 -2.54 7.27 0.99
CA ALA A 88 -2.00 5.93 0.82
C ALA A 88 -1.92 5.18 2.16
N ILE A 89 -1.52 5.85 3.24
CA ILE A 89 -1.55 5.29 4.60
C ILE A 89 -2.97 4.87 4.99
N ASP A 90 -3.98 5.68 4.68
CA ASP A 90 -5.37 5.34 4.98
C ASP A 90 -5.86 4.13 4.19
N GLU A 91 -5.46 3.99 2.92
CA GLU A 91 -5.73 2.77 2.15
C GLU A 91 -4.99 1.55 2.72
N CYS A 92 -3.73 1.69 3.15
CA CYS A 92 -3.00 0.62 3.83
C CYS A 92 -3.69 0.18 5.13
N LYS A 93 -4.23 1.12 5.92
CA LYS A 93 -5.02 0.81 7.13
C LYS A 93 -6.30 0.06 6.78
N LYS A 94 -7.03 0.47 5.73
CA LYS A 94 -8.23 -0.23 5.25
C LYS A 94 -7.89 -1.64 4.78
N HIS A 95 -6.81 -1.80 4.02
CA HIS A 95 -6.31 -3.10 3.60
C HIS A 95 -5.98 -3.98 4.82
N ARG A 96 -5.24 -3.43 5.80
CA ARG A 96 -4.90 -4.15 7.04
C ARG A 96 -6.14 -4.62 7.81
N ALA A 97 -7.18 -3.79 7.89
CA ALA A 97 -8.41 -4.12 8.60
C ALA A 97 -9.22 -5.24 7.91
N ARG A 98 -9.08 -5.38 6.59
CA ARG A 98 -9.71 -6.46 5.81
C ARG A 98 -8.89 -7.74 5.78
N TRP A 99 -7.58 -7.62 6.00
CA TRP A 99 -6.68 -8.77 6.04
C TRP A 99 -6.83 -9.50 7.37
N SER A 100 -7.59 -10.60 7.34
CA SER A 100 -7.59 -11.64 8.37
C SER A 100 -6.74 -12.81 7.87
N ARG A 101 -5.77 -13.22 8.67
CA ARG A 101 -4.99 -14.43 8.42
C ARG A 101 -5.83 -15.69 8.68
#